data_AF-A0A533RUL3-F1
#
_entry.id   AF-A0A533RUL3-F1
#
_cell.length_a   1.000
_cell.length_b   1.000
_cell.length_c   1.000
_cell.angle_alpha   90.00
_cell.angle_beta   90.00
_cell.angle_gamma   90.00
#
_symmetry.space_group_name_H-M   'P 1'
#
loop_
_entity.id
_entity.type
_entity.pdbx_description
1 polymer ?
#
loop_
_entity_poly.entity_id
_entity_poly.type
_entity_poly.pdbx_seq_one_letter_code
_entity_poly.pdbx_strand_id
1 'polypeptide(L)' 'MILQPGDTITVSETAKSRTFFKELPDISEKRNCAAWLDRDVKSLSGRVVRLPERAEIDGSLNEQLIVEYYSR' A
#
# COMPACT_ATOMS: atom_id res chain seq x y z
N MET A 1 -5.23 -13.64 -4.65
CA MET A 1 -6.32 -12.63 -4.67
C MET A 1 -5.68 -11.30 -4.98
N ILE A 2 -6.19 -10.57 -5.99
CA ILE A 2 -5.68 -9.26 -6.42
C ILE A 2 -6.66 -8.21 -5.90
N LEU A 3 -6.14 -7.14 -5.29
CA LEU A 3 -6.97 -6.06 -4.74
C LEU A 3 -7.53 -5.20 -5.86
N GLN A 4 -8.78 -4.78 -5.69
CA GLN A 4 -9.48 -3.90 -6.63
C GLN A 4 -9.76 -2.53 -5.99
N PRO A 5 -9.93 -1.48 -6.81
CA PRO A 5 -10.45 -0.20 -6.33
C PRO A 5 -11.77 -0.41 -5.58
N GLY A 6 -11.85 0.15 -4.37
CA GLY A 6 -12.96 -0.01 -3.44
C GLY A 6 -12.66 -0.94 -2.27
N ASP A 7 -11.71 -1.87 -2.42
CA ASP A 7 -11.39 -2.85 -1.38
C ASP A 7 -10.83 -2.18 -0.13
N THR A 8 -11.35 -2.59 1.03
CA THR A 8 -10.94 -2.08 2.34
C THR A 8 -10.29 -3.21 3.13
N ILE A 9 -9.11 -2.92 3.68
CA ILE A 9 -8.28 -3.84 4.43
C ILE A 9 -8.15 -3.29 5.85
N THR A 10 -8.42 -4.14 6.83
CA THR A 10 -8.37 -3.78 8.25
C THR A 10 -7.57 -4.81 9.02
N VAL A 11 -6.77 -4.36 9.98
CA VAL A 11 -6.11 -5.26 10.93
C VAL A 11 -7.17 -5.87 11.85
N SER A 12 -7.11 -7.18 12.06
CA SER A 12 -8.02 -7.86 12.99
C SER A 12 -7.79 -7.42 14.44
N GLU A 13 -8.84 -7.40 15.24
CA GLU A 13 -8.79 -6.94 16.64
C GLU A 13 -7.75 -7.72 17.48
N THR A 14 -7.61 -9.02 17.25
CA THR A 14 -6.59 -9.85 17.93
C THR A 14 -5.18 -9.46 17.54
N ALA A 15 -4.94 -9.07 16.28
CA ALA A 15 -3.64 -8.64 15.80
C ALA A 15 -3.29 -7.23 16.28
N LYS A 16 -4.26 -6.32 16.43
CA LYS A 16 -4.05 -4.97 16.99
C LYS A 16 -3.41 -4.98 18.38
N SER A 17 -3.64 -6.05 19.16
CA SER A 17 -3.05 -6.19 20.51
C SER A 17 -1.53 -6.48 20.50
N ARG A 18 -0.98 -6.95 19.37
CA ARG A 18 0.45 -7.29 19.24
C ARG A 18 1.28 -6.01 19.21
N THR A 19 2.45 -6.06 19.86
CA THR A 19 3.42 -4.95 19.91
C THR A 19 3.74 -4.37 18.54
N PHE A 20 3.93 -5.24 17.53
CA PHE A 20 4.14 -4.81 16.15
C PHE A 20 3.07 -3.85 15.61
N PHE A 21 1.80 -4.14 15.86
CA PHE A 21 0.69 -3.28 15.40
C PHE A 21 0.49 -2.03 16.27
N LYS A 22 1.02 -2.03 17.49
CA LYS A 22 1.01 -0.84 18.37
C LYS A 22 2.04 0.20 17.96
N GLU A 23 3.18 -0.23 17.40
CA GLU A 23 4.26 0.66 16.94
C GLU A 23 4.06 1.12 15.48
N LEU A 24 3.19 0.44 14.74
CA LEU A 24 2.87 0.75 13.34
C LEU A 24 2.31 2.16 13.10
N PRO A 25 1.45 2.73 13.97
CA PRO A 25 1.00 4.11 13.86
C PRO A 25 2.14 5.13 13.81
N ASP A 26 3.10 5.06 14.74
CA ASP A 26 4.23 5.98 14.82
C ASP A 26 5.12 5.94 13.57
N ILE A 27 5.27 4.75 12.97
CA ILE A 27 6.01 4.56 11.73
C ILE A 27 5.21 5.09 10.53
N SER A 28 3.89 4.87 10.55
CA SER A 28 2.99 5.23 9.46
C SER A 28 2.77 6.73 9.36
N GLU A 29 2.70 7.46 10.47
CA GLU A 29 2.58 8.92 10.49
C GLU A 29 3.79 9.62 9.85
N LYS A 30 4.98 9.02 9.96
CA LYS A 30 6.21 9.56 9.37
C LYS A 30 6.32 9.31 7.86
N ARG A 31 5.42 8.51 7.28
CA ARG A 31 5.41 8.18 5.84
C ARG A 31 4.17 8.75 5.18
N ASN A 32 4.36 9.40 4.04
CA ASN A 32 3.26 9.84 3.21
C ASN A 32 2.50 8.62 2.68
N CYS A 33 1.17 8.70 2.73
CA CYS A 33 0.33 7.73 2.05
C CYS A 33 0.30 8.07 0.55
N ALA A 34 0.36 7.05 -0.31
CA ALA A 34 0.23 7.24 -1.74
C ALA A 34 -1.20 7.71 -2.08
N ALA A 35 -1.36 8.59 -3.06
CA ALA A 35 -2.65 9.20 -3.36
C ALA A 35 -3.72 8.22 -3.88
N TRP A 36 -3.33 7.03 -4.32
CA TRP A 36 -4.25 5.97 -4.73
C TRP A 36 -4.75 5.10 -3.55
N LEU A 37 -4.23 5.36 -2.34
CA LEU A 37 -4.64 4.72 -1.10
C LEU A 37 -5.27 5.74 -0.14
N ASP A 38 -6.31 5.32 0.54
CA ASP A 38 -6.82 5.99 1.73
C ASP A 38 -6.37 5.19 2.94
N ARG A 39 -5.72 5.84 3.91
CA ARG A 39 -5.12 5.17 5.07
C ARG A 39 -5.58 5.85 6.33
N ASP A 40 -6.24 5.09 7.19
CA ASP A 40 -6.58 5.50 8.54
C ASP A 40 -5.63 4.83 9.54
N VAL A 41 -4.72 5.64 10.05
CA VAL A 41 -3.70 5.22 11.02
C VAL A 41 -4.32 4.90 12.39
N LYS A 42 -5.44 5.52 12.76
CA LYS A 42 -6.10 5.30 14.06
C LYS A 42 -6.82 3.96 14.09
N SER A 43 -7.54 3.62 13.03
CA SER A 43 -8.24 2.34 12.93
C SER A 43 -7.36 1.19 12.42
N LEU A 44 -6.12 1.49 12.01
CA LEU A 44 -5.23 0.58 11.31
C LEU A 44 -5.95 -0.07 10.12
N SER A 45 -6.53 0.80 9.28
CA SER A 45 -7.25 0.42 8.08
C SER A 45 -6.70 1.15 6.87
N GLY A 46 -6.91 0.56 5.70
CA GLY A 46 -6.57 1.17 4.42
C GLY A 46 -7.54 0.72 3.34
N ARG A 47 -7.84 1.62 2.41
CA ARG A 47 -8.71 1.36 1.27
C ARG A 47 -7.99 1.69 -0.02
N VAL A 48 -8.19 0.84 -1.03
CA VAL A 48 -7.75 1.12 -2.39
C VAL A 48 -8.77 2.09 -3.00
N VAL A 49 -8.37 3.33 -3.25
CA VAL A 49 -9.26 4.32 -3.86
C VAL A 49 -9.33 4.10 -5.36
N ARG A 50 -8.17 3.85 -5.98
CA ARG A 50 -7.99 3.65 -7.42
C ARG A 50 -6.74 2.82 -7.69
N LEU A 51 -6.57 2.41 -8.94
CA LEU A 51 -5.29 1.83 -9.38
C LEU A 51 -4.24 2.95 -9.49
N PRO A 52 -2.98 2.66 -9.10
CA PRO A 52 -1.89 3.62 -9.19
C PRO A 52 -1.58 3.99 -10.64
N GLU A 53 -1.23 5.25 -10.85
CA GLU A 53 -0.63 5.69 -12.11
C GLU A 53 0.88 5.47 -12.09
N ARG A 54 1.49 5.33 -13.28
CA ARG A 54 2.94 5.09 -13.39
C ARG A 54 3.78 6.15 -12.68
N ALA A 55 3.34 7.41 -12.74
CA ALA A 55 4.02 8.55 -12.10
C ALA A 55 3.99 8.49 -10.56
N GLU A 56 3.03 7.76 -9.97
CA GLU A 56 2.90 7.57 -8.52
C GLU A 56 3.74 6.39 -8.00
N ILE A 57 4.25 5.55 -8.90
CA ILE A 57 5.12 4.42 -8.56
C ILE A 57 6.55 4.93 -8.51
N ASP A 58 7.03 5.11 -7.29
CA ASP A 58 8.41 5.50 -7.04
C ASP A 58 9.34 4.33 -7.37
N GLY A 59 10.24 4.55 -8.32
CA GLY A 59 11.12 3.51 -8.85
C GLY A 59 11.80 3.97 -10.13
N SER A 60 13.12 4.10 -10.07
CA SER A 60 14.01 4.30 -11.22
C SER A 60 14.15 3.00 -12.03
N LEU A 61 13.04 2.31 -12.25
CA LEU A 61 12.97 1.05 -12.96
C LEU A 61 12.49 1.34 -14.38
N ASN A 62 13.30 0.96 -15.36
CA ASN A 62 12.89 1.01 -16.75
C ASN A 62 12.16 -0.29 -17.09
N GLU A 63 10.84 -0.26 -17.05
CA GLU A 63 9.98 -1.42 -17.36
C GLU A 63 10.18 -1.93 -18.79
N GLN A 64 10.65 -1.08 -19.70
CA GLN A 64 10.95 -1.47 -21.07
C GLN A 64 12.02 -2.58 -21.13
N LEU A 65 13.03 -2.52 -20.26
CA LEU A 65 14.06 -3.57 -20.17
C LEU A 65 13.47 -4.91 -19.72
N ILE A 66 12.43 -4.88 -18.89
CA ILE A 66 11.75 -6.09 -18.41
C ILE A 66 10.95 -6.71 -19.56
N VAL A 67 10.20 -5.91 -20.32
CA VAL A 67 9.43 -6.38 -21.49
C VAL A 67 10.35 -6.95 -22.55
N GLU A 68 11.46 -6.27 -22.86
CA GLU A 68 12.46 -6.73 -23.83
C GLU A 68 13.11 -8.06 -23.43
N TYR A 69 13.37 -8.27 -22.14
CA TYR A 69 13.93 -9.51 -21.62
C TYR A 69 13.00 -10.72 -21.80
N TYR A 70 11.71 -10.56 -21.52
CA TYR A 70 10.71 -11.63 -21.62
C TYR A 70 10.13 -11.84 -23.02
N SER A 71 10.46 -10.96 -23.98
CA SER A 71 10.06 -11.10 -25.38
C SER A 71 11.04 -11.95 -26.21
N ARG A 72 12.01 -12.60 -25.56
CA ARG A 72 12.96 -13.54 -26.16
C ARG A 72 12.52 -14.99 -26.01
#